data_AF-A0AAV3ZV90-F1
#
_entry.id   AF-A0AAV3ZV90-F1
#
_cell.length_a   1.000
_cell.length_b   1.000
_cell.length_c   1.000
_cell.angle_alpha   90.00
_cell.angle_beta   90.00
_cell.angle_gamma   90.00
#
_symmetry.space_group_name_H-M   'P 1'
#
loop_
_entity.id
_entity.type
_entity.pdbx_description
1 polymer ?
#
loop_
_entity_poly.entity_id
_entity_poly.type
_entity_poly.pdbx_seq_one_letter_code
_entity_poly.pdbx_strand_id
1 'polypeptide(L)'
;MHDFQVSTTRKFLASFIKPEKIVDLTPKQLLKLDVGSVENNLDLKQLFIGKTISTILKDYTASEKTSFLITVSRAYRLGAKHLKTLPLDSKFIVCLSALDPDVPCHSAVGKSLNALTDFFPHYLTPGEMDLLATEVKDYNVSPNNYAKTESGCLVGQTEQVPYSSKVG
;
A
#
# COMPACT_ATOMS: atom_id res chain seq x y z
N MET A 1 -7.59 1.26 -4.19
CA MET A 1 -6.57 1.49 -5.26
C MET A 1 -5.17 1.90 -4.76
N HIS A 2 -5.03 2.94 -3.92
CA HIS A 2 -3.73 3.41 -3.39
C HIS A 2 -3.00 2.35 -2.55
N ASP A 3 -3.72 1.66 -1.67
CA ASP A 3 -3.14 0.58 -0.83
C ASP A 3 -2.56 -0.57 -1.67
N PHE A 4 -3.20 -0.87 -2.80
CA PHE A 4 -2.68 -1.86 -3.74
C PHE A 4 -1.32 -1.43 -4.33
N GLN A 5 -1.17 -0.15 -4.72
CA GLN A 5 0.10 0.39 -5.21
C GLN A 5 1.19 0.37 -4.13
N VAL A 6 0.85 0.75 -2.89
CA VAL A 6 1.78 0.72 -1.75
C VAL A 6 2.19 -0.73 -1.44
N SER A 7 1.24 -1.66 -1.39
CA SER A 7 1.54 -3.08 -1.11
C SER A 7 2.39 -3.71 -2.20
N THR A 8 2.13 -3.41 -3.47
CA THR A 8 2.91 -3.88 -4.62
C THR A 8 4.34 -3.33 -4.56
N THR A 9 4.48 -2.04 -4.22
CA THR A 9 5.78 -1.41 -4.01
C THR A 9 6.59 -2.11 -2.92
N ARG A 10 5.98 -2.35 -1.76
CA ARG A 10 6.64 -3.07 -0.66
C ARG A 10 7.06 -4.47 -1.06
N LYS A 11 6.18 -5.24 -1.71
CA LYS A 11 6.48 -6.59 -2.20
C LYS A 11 7.65 -6.60 -3.18
N PHE A 12 7.69 -5.62 -4.08
CA PHE A 12 8.82 -5.47 -5.01
C PHE A 12 10.12 -5.16 -4.26
N LEU A 13 10.12 -4.18 -3.34
CA LEU A 13 11.30 -3.84 -2.55
C LEU A 13 11.77 -5.01 -1.67
N ALA A 14 10.85 -5.76 -1.07
CA ALA A 14 11.14 -6.95 -0.27
C ALA A 14 11.88 -8.06 -1.05
N SER A 15 11.92 -7.99 -2.38
CA SER A 15 12.66 -8.95 -3.21
C SER A 15 14.19 -8.78 -3.09
N PHE A 16 14.66 -7.62 -2.66
CA PHE A 16 16.11 -7.30 -2.61
C PHE A 16 16.54 -6.36 -1.47
N ILE A 17 15.60 -5.78 -0.73
CA ILE A 17 15.82 -4.96 0.46
C ILE A 17 15.44 -5.74 1.71
N LYS A 18 16.22 -5.56 2.78
CA LYS A 18 15.97 -6.13 4.10
C LYS A 18 14.58 -5.75 4.65
N PRO A 19 13.76 -6.70 5.13
CA PRO A 19 12.40 -6.43 5.62
C PRO A 19 12.32 -5.33 6.68
N GLU A 20 13.27 -5.31 7.62
CA GLU A 20 13.34 -4.32 8.70
C GLU A 20 13.57 -2.88 8.20
N LYS A 21 14.01 -2.71 6.95
CA LYS A 21 14.18 -1.38 6.32
C LYS A 21 12.91 -0.90 5.63
N ILE A 22 11.89 -1.75 5.46
CA ILE A 22 10.70 -1.41 4.66
C ILE A 22 9.38 -1.57 5.41
N VAL A 23 9.28 -2.41 6.44
CA VAL A 23 7.99 -2.79 7.04
C VAL A 23 7.22 -1.60 7.61
N ASP A 24 7.89 -0.70 8.33
CA ASP A 24 7.24 0.42 9.03
C ASP A 24 7.28 1.75 8.27
N LEU A 25 7.82 1.77 7.04
CA LEU A 25 7.95 3.01 6.28
C LEU A 25 6.61 3.50 5.75
N THR A 26 6.32 4.79 5.87
CA THR A 26 5.18 5.41 5.17
C THR A 26 5.40 5.44 3.65
N PRO A 27 4.36 5.61 2.82
CA PRO A 27 4.51 5.73 1.35
C PRO A 27 5.55 6.80 0.94
N LYS A 28 5.56 7.95 1.62
CA LYS A 28 6.55 9.02 1.40
C LYS A 28 7.97 8.59 1.75
N GLN A 29 8.15 7.80 2.83
CA GLN A 29 9.46 7.29 3.21
C GLN A 29 9.92 6.17 2.27
N LEU A 30 9.02 5.32 1.78
CA LEU A 30 9.33 4.30 0.76
C LEU A 30 9.92 4.92 -0.52
N LEU A 31 9.35 6.05 -0.97
CA LEU A 31 9.88 6.79 -2.11
C LEU A 31 11.30 7.35 -1.86
N LYS A 32 11.61 7.71 -0.61
CA LYS A 32 12.91 8.28 -0.22
C LYS A 32 13.97 7.23 0.13
N LEU A 33 13.59 5.97 0.34
CA LEU A 33 14.50 4.89 0.72
C LEU A 33 15.70 4.79 -0.24
N ASP A 34 16.92 4.83 0.28
CA ASP A 34 18.11 4.62 -0.53
C ASP A 34 18.27 3.13 -0.87
N VAL A 35 17.90 2.78 -2.11
CA VAL A 35 18.04 1.43 -2.68
C VAL A 35 19.46 1.15 -3.22
N GLY A 36 20.33 2.15 -3.22
CA GLY A 36 21.75 2.02 -3.57
C GLY A 36 22.61 1.56 -2.38
N SER A 37 22.20 1.90 -1.16
CA SER A 37 22.93 1.53 0.07
C SER A 37 23.04 0.03 0.25
N VAL A 38 24.28 -0.45 0.36
CA VAL A 38 24.59 -1.86 0.64
C VAL A 38 24.01 -2.31 1.98
N GLU A 39 23.94 -1.42 2.96
CA GLU A 39 23.43 -1.73 4.30
C GLU A 39 21.95 -2.10 4.31
N ASN A 40 21.18 -1.55 3.36
CA ASN A 40 19.75 -1.81 3.21
C ASN A 40 19.47 -3.08 2.41
N ASN A 41 20.41 -3.52 1.59
CA ASN A 41 20.20 -4.60 0.64
C ASN A 41 20.34 -5.97 1.32
N LEU A 42 19.60 -6.94 0.82
CA LEU A 42 19.81 -8.35 1.13
C LEU A 42 21.15 -8.83 0.55
N ASP A 43 21.69 -9.88 1.16
CA ASP A 43 22.81 -10.60 0.56
C ASP A 43 22.39 -11.20 -0.79
N LEU A 44 23.33 -11.35 -1.72
CA LEU A 44 23.04 -11.89 -3.06
C LEU A 44 22.31 -13.24 -3.02
N LYS A 45 22.62 -14.09 -2.02
CA LYS A 45 22.00 -15.41 -1.85
C LYS A 45 20.56 -15.36 -1.32
N GLN A 46 20.15 -14.22 -0.77
CA GLN A 46 18.82 -14.00 -0.19
C GLN A 46 17.88 -13.27 -1.16
N LEU A 47 18.36 -12.87 -2.35
CA LEU A 47 17.52 -12.25 -3.36
C LEU A 47 16.40 -13.19 -3.78
N PHE A 48 15.19 -12.64 -3.91
CA PHE A 48 14.10 -13.36 -4.52
C PHE A 48 14.35 -13.45 -6.04
N ILE A 49 14.35 -14.66 -6.58
CA ILE A 49 14.55 -14.92 -8.02
C ILE A 49 13.45 -15.80 -8.63
N GLY A 50 12.49 -16.24 -7.81
CA GLY A 50 11.42 -17.15 -8.20
C GLY A 50 11.89 -18.61 -8.36
N LYS A 51 10.94 -19.55 -8.20
CA LYS A 51 11.22 -21.00 -8.16
C LYS A 51 11.84 -21.55 -9.45
N THR A 52 11.40 -21.06 -10.60
CA THR A 52 11.89 -21.51 -11.91
C THR A 52 13.36 -21.19 -12.09
N ILE A 53 13.76 -19.95 -11.83
CA ILE A 53 15.16 -19.53 -11.94
C ILE A 53 16.00 -20.21 -10.85
N SER A 54 15.50 -20.34 -9.62
CA SER A 54 16.20 -21.09 -8.57
C SER A 54 16.50 -22.54 -8.99
N THR A 55 15.63 -23.15 -9.80
CA THR A 55 15.84 -24.51 -10.32
C THR A 55 16.91 -24.53 -11.41
N ILE A 56 16.82 -23.62 -12.39
CA ILE A 56 17.82 -23.47 -13.46
C ILE A 56 19.20 -23.19 -12.89
N LEU A 57 19.28 -22.34 -11.86
CA LEU A 57 20.56 -22.02 -11.23
C LEU A 57 21.21 -23.23 -10.59
N LYS A 58 20.52 -24.33 -10.23
CA LYS A 58 21.18 -25.48 -9.59
C LYS A 58 22.34 -26.02 -10.43
N ASP A 59 22.17 -26.00 -11.75
CA ASP A 59 23.11 -26.54 -12.73
C ASP A 59 24.29 -25.62 -13.02
N TYR A 60 24.27 -24.39 -12.52
CA TYR A 60 25.30 -23.39 -12.74
C TYR A 60 26.48 -23.59 -11.78
N THR A 61 27.68 -23.22 -12.22
CA THR A 61 28.86 -23.10 -11.33
C THR A 61 28.66 -21.98 -10.31
N ALA A 62 29.46 -21.99 -9.24
CA ALA A 62 29.41 -20.93 -8.22
C ALA A 62 29.68 -19.52 -8.80
N SER A 63 30.56 -19.42 -9.79
CA SER A 63 30.90 -18.16 -10.46
C SER A 63 29.74 -17.63 -11.31
N GLU A 64 29.10 -18.50 -12.08
CA GLU A 64 27.96 -18.13 -12.93
C GLU A 64 26.75 -17.74 -12.08
N LYS A 65 26.46 -18.49 -11.01
CA LYS A 65 25.44 -18.15 -10.01
C LYS A 65 25.65 -16.74 -9.47
N THR A 66 26.88 -16.44 -9.05
CA THR A 66 27.22 -15.14 -8.45
C THR A 66 27.04 -14.01 -9.48
N SER A 67 27.56 -14.19 -10.69
CA SER A 67 27.42 -13.22 -11.79
C SER A 67 25.96 -12.94 -12.16
N PHE A 68 25.14 -13.99 -12.19
CA PHE A 68 23.70 -13.86 -12.40
C PHE A 68 23.02 -13.05 -11.29
N LEU A 69 23.29 -13.38 -10.02
CA LEU A 69 22.69 -12.70 -8.87
C LEU A 69 23.10 -11.22 -8.79
N ILE A 70 24.34 -10.88 -9.18
CA ILE A 70 24.77 -9.47 -9.30
C ILE A 70 23.93 -8.73 -10.35
N THR A 71 23.67 -9.38 -11.49
CA THR A 71 22.85 -8.82 -12.56
C THR A 71 21.40 -8.61 -12.10
N VAL A 72 20.83 -9.60 -11.42
CA VAL A 72 19.48 -9.49 -10.82
C VAL A 72 19.41 -8.37 -9.80
N SER A 73 20.37 -8.28 -8.88
CA SER A 73 20.45 -7.18 -7.90
C SER A 73 20.48 -5.80 -8.59
N ARG A 74 21.22 -5.68 -9.70
CA ARG A 74 21.26 -4.44 -10.48
C ARG A 74 19.91 -4.15 -11.13
N ALA A 75 19.25 -5.16 -11.71
CA ALA A 75 17.93 -5.02 -12.32
C ALA A 75 16.87 -4.57 -11.30
N TYR A 76 16.87 -5.17 -10.11
CA TYR A 76 15.97 -4.74 -9.01
C TYR A 76 16.19 -3.29 -8.61
N ARG A 77 17.45 -2.88 -8.43
CA ARG A 77 17.78 -1.49 -8.07
C ARG A 77 17.36 -0.50 -9.15
N LEU A 78 17.53 -0.84 -10.42
CA LEU A 78 17.06 -0.02 -11.54
C LEU A 78 15.54 0.06 -11.56
N GLY A 79 14.85 -1.07 -11.43
CA GLY A 79 13.39 -1.12 -11.33
C GLY A 79 12.86 -0.27 -10.17
N ALA A 80 13.50 -0.33 -9.01
CA ALA A 80 13.12 0.47 -7.85
C ALA A 80 13.28 1.97 -8.06
N LYS A 81 14.30 2.41 -8.82
CA LYS A 81 14.44 3.82 -9.20
C LYS A 81 13.26 4.30 -10.04
N HIS A 82 12.77 3.48 -10.96
CA HIS A 82 11.56 3.78 -11.73
C HIS A 82 10.31 3.71 -10.87
N LEU A 83 10.24 2.76 -9.93
CA LEU A 83 9.10 2.62 -9.04
C LEU A 83 8.87 3.86 -8.16
N LYS A 84 9.93 4.63 -7.89
CA LYS A 84 9.85 5.93 -7.21
C LYS A 84 9.18 7.04 -8.02
N THR A 85 8.95 6.84 -9.32
CA THR A 85 8.17 7.79 -10.13
C THR A 85 6.67 7.55 -10.03
N LEU A 86 6.24 6.47 -9.36
CA LEU A 86 4.82 6.22 -9.12
C LEU A 86 4.26 7.25 -8.14
N PRO A 87 3.00 7.67 -8.30
CA PRO A 87 2.35 8.67 -7.46
C PRO A 87 1.93 8.11 -6.08
N LEU A 88 2.84 7.42 -5.38
CA LEU A 88 2.55 6.75 -4.10
C LEU A 88 2.22 7.73 -2.98
N ASP A 89 2.57 9.01 -3.11
CA ASP A 89 2.24 10.08 -2.17
C ASP A 89 1.21 11.07 -2.73
N SER A 90 0.60 10.76 -3.87
CA SER A 90 -0.42 11.61 -4.48
C SER A 90 -1.66 11.67 -3.61
N LYS A 91 -1.91 12.84 -3.03
CA LYS A 91 -3.14 13.12 -2.25
C LYS A 91 -4.38 12.84 -3.10
N PHE A 92 -4.34 13.09 -4.40
CA PHE A 92 -5.45 12.80 -5.31
C PHE A 92 -5.75 11.30 -5.40
N ILE A 93 -4.73 10.46 -5.60
CA ILE A 93 -4.91 8.99 -5.68
C ILE A 93 -5.37 8.39 -4.35
N VAL A 94 -4.89 8.95 -3.23
CA VAL A 94 -5.39 8.61 -1.90
C VAL A 94 -6.88 8.97 -1.78
N CYS A 95 -7.28 10.18 -2.18
CA CYS A 95 -8.67 10.62 -2.12
C CYS A 95 -9.58 9.81 -3.03
N LEU A 96 -9.13 9.46 -4.25
CA LEU A 96 -9.86 8.57 -5.16
C LEU A 96 -10.09 7.17 -4.59
N SER A 97 -9.23 6.70 -3.67
CA SER A 97 -9.44 5.41 -3.02
C SER A 97 -10.64 5.42 -2.07
N ALA A 98 -11.18 6.59 -1.73
CA ALA A 98 -12.42 6.72 -0.96
C ALA A 98 -13.68 6.40 -1.79
N LEU A 99 -13.57 6.34 -3.12
CA LEU A 99 -14.64 5.92 -4.03
C LEU A 99 -14.69 4.39 -4.20
N ASP A 100 -13.82 3.66 -3.51
CA ASP A 100 -13.76 2.20 -3.57
C ASP A 100 -15.00 1.62 -2.83
N PRO A 101 -15.89 0.90 -3.54
CA PRO A 101 -17.17 0.45 -2.99
C PRO A 101 -17.03 -0.58 -1.86
N ASP A 102 -15.84 -1.15 -1.68
CA ASP A 102 -15.53 -2.11 -0.61
C ASP A 102 -15.05 -1.44 0.70
N VAL A 103 -14.93 -0.10 0.73
CA VAL A 103 -14.46 0.67 1.90
C VAL A 103 -15.52 1.60 2.54
N PRO A 104 -16.84 1.32 2.53
CA PRO A 104 -17.82 2.22 3.12
C PRO A 104 -17.66 2.31 4.66
N CYS A 105 -18.16 3.40 5.24
CA CYS A 105 -18.28 3.64 6.69
C CYS A 105 -17.00 3.92 7.50
N HIS A 106 -15.83 4.14 6.88
CA HIS A 106 -14.65 4.59 7.61
C HIS A 106 -14.62 6.13 7.70
N SER A 107 -14.44 6.71 8.90
CA SER A 107 -14.43 8.18 9.10
C SER A 107 -13.40 8.95 8.24
N ALA A 108 -12.36 8.26 7.76
CA ALA A 108 -11.39 8.82 6.81
C ALA A 108 -11.94 8.96 5.38
N VAL A 109 -12.97 8.20 5.00
CA VAL A 109 -13.58 8.22 3.66
C VAL A 109 -14.27 9.55 3.41
N GLY A 110 -15.10 10.04 4.33
CA GLY A 110 -15.71 11.37 4.14
C GLY A 110 -14.71 12.53 4.14
N LYS A 111 -13.61 12.44 4.89
CA LYS A 111 -12.52 13.44 4.79
C LYS A 111 -11.88 13.42 3.40
N SER A 112 -11.67 12.24 2.85
CA SER A 112 -11.09 12.04 1.52
C SER A 112 -12.06 12.46 0.39
N LEU A 113 -13.36 12.19 0.52
CA LEU A 113 -14.38 12.65 -0.42
C LEU A 113 -14.50 14.19 -0.43
N ASN A 114 -14.52 14.82 0.76
CA ASN A 114 -14.46 16.28 0.84
C ASN A 114 -13.16 16.83 0.26
N ALA A 115 -12.01 16.21 0.54
CA ALA A 115 -10.74 16.64 -0.05
C ALA A 115 -10.68 16.41 -1.58
N LEU A 116 -11.53 15.55 -2.14
CA LEU A 116 -11.62 15.29 -3.57
C LEU A 116 -12.23 16.49 -4.30
N THR A 117 -13.15 17.23 -3.68
CA THR A 117 -13.80 18.42 -4.27
C THR A 117 -12.80 19.53 -4.56
N ASP A 118 -11.77 19.65 -3.73
CA ASP A 118 -10.67 20.60 -3.91
C ASP A 118 -9.89 20.37 -5.21
N PHE A 119 -9.92 19.15 -5.77
CA PHE A 119 -9.28 18.82 -7.05
C PHE A 119 -10.16 19.12 -8.27
N PHE A 120 -11.46 19.41 -8.07
CA PHE A 120 -12.42 19.67 -9.15
C PHE A 120 -13.18 21.01 -8.95
N PRO A 121 -12.47 22.14 -8.71
CA PRO A 121 -13.10 23.40 -8.31
C PRO A 121 -14.01 24.03 -9.38
N HIS A 122 -13.88 23.61 -10.64
CA HIS A 122 -14.69 24.14 -11.75
C HIS A 122 -15.92 23.28 -12.09
N TYR A 123 -16.05 22.11 -11.46
CA TYR A 123 -17.12 21.17 -11.76
C TYR A 123 -18.30 21.25 -10.79
N LEU A 124 -18.16 22.02 -9.70
CA LEU A 124 -19.19 22.17 -8.69
C LEU A 124 -19.52 23.66 -8.51
N THR A 125 -20.79 24.01 -8.68
CA THR A 125 -21.34 25.28 -8.25
C THR A 125 -21.45 25.31 -6.71
N PRO A 126 -21.53 26.49 -6.07
CA PRO A 126 -21.63 26.58 -4.60
C PRO A 126 -22.79 25.76 -4.01
N GLY A 127 -23.94 25.69 -4.68
CA GLY A 127 -25.07 24.89 -4.22
C GLY A 127 -24.83 23.37 -4.32
N GLU A 128 -24.06 22.93 -5.31
CA GLU A 128 -23.68 21.51 -5.45
C GLU A 128 -22.64 21.09 -4.40
N MET A 129 -21.80 22.03 -3.92
CA MET A 129 -20.87 21.76 -2.82
C MET A 129 -21.61 21.46 -1.50
N ASP A 130 -22.69 22.17 -1.20
CA ASP A 130 -23.49 21.94 0.01
C ASP A 130 -24.25 20.61 -0.05
N LEU A 131 -24.77 20.25 -1.23
CA LEU A 131 -25.39 18.94 -1.47
C LEU A 131 -24.38 17.81 -1.29
N LEU A 132 -23.17 17.95 -1.85
CA LEU A 132 -22.11 16.96 -1.72
C LEU A 132 -21.62 16.83 -0.27
N ALA A 133 -21.50 17.93 0.47
CA ALA A 133 -21.16 17.88 1.89
C ALA A 133 -22.22 17.14 2.73
N THR A 134 -23.47 17.17 2.31
CA THR A 134 -24.58 16.42 2.92
C THR A 134 -24.49 14.94 2.54
N GLU A 135 -24.30 14.62 1.26
CA GLU A 135 -24.15 13.25 0.76
C GLU A 135 -22.95 12.52 1.40
N VAL A 136 -21.82 13.22 1.57
CA VAL A 136 -20.63 12.69 2.24
C VAL A 136 -20.89 12.39 3.73
N LYS A 137 -21.71 13.20 4.41
CA LYS A 137 -22.12 12.91 5.79
C LYS A 137 -23.01 11.67 5.82
N ASP A 138 -23.97 11.57 4.92
CA ASP A 138 -24.90 10.44 4.87
C ASP A 138 -24.19 9.13 4.54
N TYR A 139 -23.18 9.16 3.66
CA TYR A 139 -22.31 8.04 3.34
C TYR A 139 -21.55 7.48 4.56
N ASN A 140 -21.21 8.34 5.52
CA ASN A 140 -20.49 7.95 6.74
C ASN A 140 -21.40 7.55 7.92
N VAL A 141 -22.69 7.91 7.89
CA VAL A 141 -23.60 7.80 9.05
C VAL A 141 -24.64 6.69 8.87
N SER A 142 -24.94 6.25 7.65
CA SER A 142 -25.99 5.26 7.40
C SER A 142 -25.45 3.93 6.87
N PRO A 143 -25.27 2.90 7.72
CA PRO A 143 -25.00 1.52 7.27
C PRO A 143 -26.16 0.93 6.43
N ASN A 144 -27.35 1.52 6.53
CA ASN A 144 -28.59 0.95 5.98
C ASN A 144 -28.97 1.43 4.57
N ASN A 145 -28.27 2.40 3.97
CA ASN A 145 -28.70 2.95 2.66
C ASN A 145 -28.02 2.29 1.45
N TYR A 146 -26.98 1.48 1.65
CA TYR A 146 -26.30 0.76 0.56
C TYR A 146 -26.27 -0.78 0.75
N ALA A 147 -26.94 -1.29 1.79
CA ALA A 147 -27.08 -2.73 2.03
C ALA A 147 -28.12 -3.38 1.09
N LYS A 148 -27.85 -3.38 -0.21
CA LYS A 148 -28.37 -4.38 -1.17
C LYS A 148 -27.36 -4.63 -2.29
N THR A 149 -26.12 -4.98 -1.94
CA THR A 149 -25.34 -5.90 -2.76
C THR A 149 -24.87 -7.04 -1.87
N GLU A 150 -25.14 -8.25 -2.35
CA GLU A 150 -25.07 -9.51 -1.62
C GLU A 150 -23.61 -9.88 -1.31
N SER A 151 -23.05 -9.38 -0.21
CA SER A 151 -21.92 -10.01 0.50
C SER A 151 -21.74 -9.34 1.86
N GLY A 152 -22.18 -10.03 2.91
CA GLY A 152 -22.38 -9.51 4.26
C GLY A 152 -21.13 -8.92 4.91
N CYS A 153 -21.27 -7.69 5.38
CA CYS A 153 -20.34 -7.08 6.32
C CYS A 153 -20.65 -7.62 7.73
N LEU A 154 -19.83 -8.57 8.20
CA LEU A 154 -19.78 -8.95 9.62
C LEU A 154 -18.77 -8.03 10.30
N VAL A 155 -19.25 -7.04 11.05
CA VAL A 155 -18.42 -6.31 12.03
C VAL A 155 -18.91 -6.68 13.43
N GLY A 156 -18.33 -7.73 13.98
CA GLY A 156 -18.45 -8.11 15.38
C GLY A 156 -17.18 -7.73 16.15
N GLN A 157 -17.26 -6.59 16.84
CA GLN A 157 -16.70 -6.33 18.17
C GLN A 157 -15.19 -6.49 18.40
N THR A 158 -14.54 -5.35 18.61
CA THR A 158 -13.38 -5.22 19.50
C THR A 158 -13.75 -5.71 20.90
N GLU A 159 -13.35 -6.92 21.29
CA GLU A 159 -13.26 -7.27 22.71
C GLU A 159 -11.99 -6.63 23.30
N GLN A 160 -12.24 -5.71 24.23
CA GLN A 160 -11.24 -5.20 25.17
C GLN A 160 -10.72 -6.37 26.01
N VAL A 161 -9.41 -6.59 26.00
CA VAL A 161 -8.75 -7.49 26.97
C VAL A 161 -8.59 -6.72 28.28
N PRO A 162 -9.22 -7.11 29.40
CA PRO A 162 -8.93 -6.51 30.69
C PRO A 162 -7.73 -7.21 31.33
N TYR A 163 -6.73 -6.41 31.71
CA TYR A 163 -5.74 -6.76 32.71
C TYR A 163 -6.45 -7.21 34.01
N SER A 164 -6.10 -8.39 34.52
CA SER A 164 -6.34 -8.73 35.92
C SER A 164 -5.10 -9.43 36.50
N SER A 165 -4.41 -8.69 37.36
CA SER A 165 -3.46 -9.21 38.33
C SER A 165 -4.24 -9.86 39.49
N LYS A 166 -3.88 -11.07 39.91
CA LYS A 166 -3.59 -11.43 41.32
C LYS A 166 -3.28 -12.93 41.49
N VAL A 167 -2.07 -13.16 42.00
CA VAL A 167 -1.69 -13.90 43.21
C VAL A 167 -2.60 -15.06 43.66
N GLY A 168 -1.98 -16.25 43.70
CA GLY A 168 -2.41 -17.45 44.41
C GLY A 168 -1.32 -18.50 44.27
#